data_AF-A0A9D5BJZ1-F1
#
_entry.id   AF-A0A9D5BJZ1-F1
#
_cell.length_a   1.000
_cell.length_b   1.000
_cell.length_c   1.000
_cell.angle_alpha   90.00
_cell.angle_beta   90.00
_cell.angle_gamma   90.00
#
_symmetry.space_group_name_H-M   'P 1'
#
loop_
_entity.id
_entity.type
_entity.pdbx_description
1 polymer ?
#
loop_
_entity_poly.entity_id
_entity_poly.type
_entity_poly.pdbx_seq_one_letter_code
_entity_poly.pdbx_strand_id
1 'polypeptide(L)'
;MFMKLQYSYLGWNFKFSIMKRLVLCFLMLLSNANSSYASLVLNRTEIVMFREQHRRTMLDNGLGQTPPMGWNSWNHFHCDVSEDLIKQTANAMVSTGLVDLGYKYINIDDCWGELNRDSKGNLVAKSSTFPSGIKALADYVHSKGLKLGIYSDAGNQTCSKKMPGSLGHEVQDAKTFASWGIDYLKYDNCENNNIDPKERYPAMSEALLKSGRPIFFSLCEWGSEDPATWAKSVGNSWRTTGDIQDKWDSMISRADLNNKWASYAGPGGWNDPDMLEVGNGGMTTEEYRAHFSIWALAKAPLLIGCDIRALDNTTKELLSNSEVIAVNQGRNKLKIL
;
A
#
# COMPACT_ATOMS: atom_id res chain seq x y z
N MET A 1 34.17 -4.20 92.33
CA MET A 1 35.43 -4.97 92.49
C MET A 1 35.18 -6.36 91.94
N PHE A 2 36.06 -6.80 91.04
CA PHE A 2 35.94 -7.99 90.20
C PHE A 2 35.74 -9.30 90.99
N MET A 3 34.89 -10.19 90.47
CA MET A 3 35.13 -11.63 90.54
C MET A 3 34.84 -12.25 89.17
N LYS A 4 35.88 -12.83 88.60
CA LYS A 4 35.93 -13.66 87.39
C LYS A 4 36.10 -15.12 87.87
N LEU A 5 36.05 -16.07 86.92
CA LEU A 5 36.53 -17.48 86.95
C LEU A 5 35.46 -18.53 87.41
N GLN A 6 35.16 -19.65 86.72
CA GLN A 6 35.83 -20.45 85.67
C GLN A 6 34.86 -21.38 84.87
N TYR A 7 35.16 -21.56 83.57
CA TYR A 7 35.23 -22.78 82.73
C TYR A 7 33.98 -23.61 82.36
N SER A 8 33.75 -23.78 81.04
CA SER A 8 34.26 -24.95 80.29
C SER A 8 34.01 -24.82 78.77
N TYR A 9 35.11 -24.65 78.00
CA TYR A 9 35.23 -24.86 76.56
C TYR A 9 35.78 -26.27 76.36
N LEU A 10 35.13 -27.13 75.57
CA LEU A 10 35.72 -28.23 74.78
C LEU A 10 34.58 -29.14 74.26
N GLY A 11 34.12 -28.91 73.04
CA GLY A 11 33.12 -29.81 72.42
C GLY A 11 32.47 -29.37 71.10
N TRP A 12 32.68 -28.13 70.64
CA TRP A 12 31.86 -27.59 69.53
C TRP A 12 32.58 -27.39 68.18
N ASN A 13 33.90 -27.50 68.11
CA ASN A 13 34.66 -27.07 66.90
C ASN A 13 35.03 -28.17 65.90
N PHE A 14 34.53 -29.40 66.03
CA PHE A 14 34.83 -30.48 65.06
C PHE A 14 33.67 -30.85 64.13
N LYS A 15 32.42 -30.44 64.43
CA LYS A 15 31.24 -30.75 63.58
C LYS A 15 30.92 -29.66 62.53
N PHE A 16 31.47 -28.46 62.64
CA PHE A 16 31.15 -27.35 61.72
C PHE A 16 31.98 -27.31 60.43
N SER A 17 33.10 -28.03 60.35
CA SER A 17 34.01 -28.00 59.17
C SER A 17 33.58 -28.97 58.06
N ILE A 18 33.00 -30.12 58.42
CA ILE A 18 32.57 -31.15 57.45
C ILE A 18 31.23 -30.77 56.79
N MET A 19 30.31 -30.12 57.53
CA MET A 19 29.03 -29.65 57.00
C MET A 19 29.17 -28.52 55.97
N LYS A 20 30.17 -27.63 56.12
CA LYS A 20 30.44 -26.56 55.15
C LYS A 20 31.02 -27.06 53.82
N ARG A 21 31.77 -28.17 53.83
CA ARG A 21 32.34 -28.76 52.60
C ARG A 21 31.32 -29.60 51.82
N LEU A 22 30.39 -30.28 52.50
CA LEU A 22 29.32 -31.02 51.84
C LEU A 22 28.25 -30.11 51.22
N VAL A 23 27.93 -28.96 51.84
CA VAL A 23 26.98 -27.98 51.28
C VAL A 23 27.56 -27.27 50.05
N LEU A 24 28.87 -27.00 50.00
CA LEU A 24 29.51 -26.42 48.81
C LEU A 24 29.56 -27.39 47.62
N CYS A 25 29.79 -28.68 47.85
CA CYS A 25 29.77 -29.69 46.77
C CYS A 25 28.34 -29.95 46.23
N PHE A 26 27.30 -29.85 47.06
CA PHE A 26 25.91 -30.00 46.61
C PHE A 26 25.42 -28.78 45.81
N LEU A 27 25.91 -27.57 46.14
CA LEU A 27 25.60 -26.35 45.38
C LEU A 27 26.32 -26.28 44.02
N MET A 28 27.52 -26.87 43.88
CA MET A 28 28.22 -26.94 42.59
C MET A 28 27.69 -28.04 41.65
N LEU A 29 27.01 -29.06 42.18
CA LEU A 29 26.34 -30.09 41.37
C LEU A 29 24.95 -29.64 40.87
N LEU A 30 24.31 -28.69 41.55
CA LEU A 30 23.06 -28.07 41.10
C LEU A 30 23.26 -26.91 40.11
N SER A 31 24.47 -26.34 40.00
CA SER A 31 24.77 -25.30 39.01
C SER A 31 25.10 -25.82 37.60
N ASN A 32 25.33 -27.12 37.44
CA ASN A 32 25.66 -27.73 36.13
C ASN A 32 24.51 -28.51 35.48
N ALA A 33 23.34 -28.61 36.11
CA ALA A 33 22.17 -29.30 35.53
C ALA A 33 21.12 -28.34 34.93
N ASN A 34 21.25 -27.02 35.14
CA ASN A 34 20.29 -26.03 34.66
C ASN A 34 20.79 -25.13 33.52
N SER A 35 22.06 -25.24 33.11
CA SER A 35 22.56 -24.43 31.99
C SER A 35 22.02 -24.89 30.65
N SER A 36 21.73 -26.18 30.45
CA SER A 36 21.17 -26.67 29.19
C SER A 36 19.68 -26.37 29.04
N TYR A 37 18.89 -26.37 30.12
CA TYR A 37 17.45 -26.04 30.07
C TYR A 37 17.20 -24.53 30.01
N ALA A 38 17.95 -23.72 30.77
CA ALA A 38 17.85 -22.27 30.67
C ALA A 38 18.32 -21.76 29.30
N SER A 39 19.36 -22.36 28.72
CA SER A 39 19.80 -22.06 27.35
C SER A 39 18.78 -22.50 26.32
N LEU A 40 18.12 -23.66 26.46
CA LEU A 40 17.07 -24.10 25.52
C LEU A 40 15.79 -23.25 25.59
N VAL A 41 15.43 -22.74 26.77
CA VAL A 41 14.25 -21.89 26.96
C VAL A 41 14.53 -20.46 26.53
N LEU A 42 15.71 -19.89 26.83
CA LEU A 42 16.12 -18.58 26.32
C LEU A 42 16.26 -18.58 24.79
N ASN A 43 16.82 -19.65 24.22
CA ASN A 43 16.95 -19.78 22.77
C ASN A 43 15.58 -20.00 22.10
N ARG A 44 14.62 -20.69 22.72
CA ARG A 44 13.24 -20.78 22.19
C ARG A 44 12.51 -19.44 22.24
N THR A 45 12.63 -18.67 23.32
CA THR A 45 11.95 -17.38 23.43
C THR A 45 12.60 -16.34 22.53
N GLU A 46 13.93 -16.31 22.39
CA GLU A 46 14.62 -15.50 21.38
C GLU A 46 14.31 -15.96 19.96
N ILE A 47 14.27 -17.27 19.66
CA ILE A 47 13.90 -17.76 18.32
C ILE A 47 12.42 -17.48 18.00
N VAL A 48 11.52 -17.48 18.99
CA VAL A 48 10.11 -17.12 18.81
C VAL A 48 9.94 -15.60 18.65
N MET A 49 10.61 -14.78 19.46
CA MET A 49 10.65 -13.32 19.34
C MET A 49 11.32 -12.88 18.02
N PHE A 50 12.39 -13.56 17.61
CA PHE A 50 13.08 -13.34 16.33
C PHE A 50 12.24 -13.83 15.14
N ARG A 51 11.47 -14.93 15.30
CA ARG A 51 10.46 -15.37 14.32
C ARG A 51 9.25 -14.45 14.24
N GLU A 52 8.86 -13.78 15.32
CA GLU A 52 7.82 -12.73 15.32
C GLU A 52 8.34 -11.44 14.67
N GLN A 53 9.58 -11.05 14.96
CA GLN A 53 10.21 -9.86 14.40
C GLN A 53 10.68 -10.04 12.94
N HIS A 54 10.77 -11.28 12.43
CA HIS A 54 11.09 -11.60 11.04
C HIS A 54 9.93 -12.20 10.24
N ARG A 55 8.71 -12.23 10.80
CA ARG A 55 7.52 -12.30 9.97
C ARG A 55 7.37 -10.92 9.33
N ARG A 56 8.11 -10.69 8.23
CA ARG A 56 8.09 -9.45 7.43
C ARG A 56 6.67 -8.90 7.43
N THR A 57 6.50 -7.78 8.12
CA THR A 57 5.24 -7.06 8.35
C THR A 57 4.74 -6.54 7.01
N MET A 58 4.18 -7.42 6.20
CA MET A 58 3.37 -7.00 5.06
C MET A 58 2.22 -6.15 5.59
N LEU A 59 1.83 -5.12 4.85
CA LEU A 59 0.57 -4.43 5.11
C LEU A 59 -0.56 -5.46 4.97
N ASP A 60 -1.04 -6.00 6.09
CA ASP A 60 -2.14 -6.96 6.10
C ASP A 60 -3.48 -6.22 6.22
N ASN A 61 -3.79 -5.39 5.21
CA ASN A 61 -5.08 -4.70 5.11
C ASN A 61 -6.12 -5.53 4.33
N GLY A 62 -5.78 -6.75 3.93
CA GLY A 62 -6.65 -7.66 3.17
C GLY A 62 -6.91 -7.26 1.71
N LEU A 63 -6.31 -6.17 1.22
CA LEU A 63 -6.50 -5.66 -0.15
C LEU A 63 -5.32 -6.01 -1.05
N GLY A 64 -5.49 -5.84 -2.37
CA GLY A 64 -4.39 -6.00 -3.33
C GLY A 64 -3.84 -7.42 -3.46
N GLN A 65 -4.64 -8.46 -3.20
CA GLN A 65 -4.22 -9.85 -3.39
C GLN A 65 -3.88 -10.17 -4.86
N THR A 66 -4.47 -9.43 -5.79
CA THR A 66 -4.08 -9.31 -7.20
C THR A 66 -3.89 -7.83 -7.53
N PRO A 67 -3.20 -7.49 -8.64
CA PRO A 67 -3.05 -6.09 -9.04
C PRO A 67 -4.42 -5.42 -9.23
N PRO A 68 -4.60 -4.15 -8.80
CA PRO A 68 -5.87 -3.47 -8.95
C PRO A 68 -6.19 -3.24 -10.43
N MET A 69 -7.47 -3.34 -10.78
CA MET A 69 -7.98 -3.05 -12.12
C MET A 69 -9.06 -1.98 -12.04
N GLY A 70 -8.99 -0.99 -12.92
CA GLY A 70 -9.92 0.13 -12.89
C GLY A 70 -9.65 1.15 -13.99
N TRP A 71 -10.00 2.39 -13.72
CA TRP A 71 -9.81 3.54 -14.57
C TRP A 71 -9.36 4.74 -13.73
N ASN A 72 -8.55 5.62 -14.31
CA ASN A 72 -8.13 6.88 -13.69
C ASN A 72 -8.32 8.04 -14.68
N SER A 73 -8.75 9.21 -14.19
CA SER A 73 -9.05 10.38 -15.01
C SER A 73 -7.84 11.07 -15.66
N TRP A 74 -6.61 10.88 -15.14
CA TRP A 74 -5.49 11.78 -15.40
C TRP A 74 -4.99 11.79 -16.84
N ASN A 75 -4.72 10.63 -17.43
CA ASN A 75 -4.03 10.55 -18.73
C ASN A 75 -4.80 11.23 -19.87
N HIS A 76 -6.13 11.22 -19.81
CA HIS A 76 -6.98 11.82 -20.85
C HIS A 76 -7.56 13.19 -20.44
N PHE A 77 -8.02 13.32 -19.20
CA PHE A 77 -8.77 14.50 -18.76
C PHE A 77 -7.95 15.51 -17.97
N HIS A 78 -6.81 15.11 -17.41
CA HIS A 78 -6.00 15.93 -16.52
C HIS A 78 -6.87 16.59 -15.42
N CYS A 79 -6.91 17.92 -15.34
CA CYS A 79 -7.76 18.66 -14.42
C CYS A 79 -9.20 18.91 -14.90
N ASP A 80 -9.59 18.48 -16.11
CA ASP A 80 -10.97 18.61 -16.59
C ASP A 80 -11.84 17.46 -16.06
N VAL A 81 -12.00 17.43 -14.74
CA VAL A 81 -12.71 16.38 -14.01
C VAL A 81 -13.95 16.94 -13.30
N SER A 82 -15.06 16.20 -13.40
CA SER A 82 -16.35 16.58 -12.80
C SER A 82 -17.13 15.37 -12.33
N GLU A 83 -18.10 15.59 -11.45
CA GLU A 83 -19.06 14.59 -11.00
C GLU A 83 -19.77 13.91 -12.19
N ASP A 84 -20.19 14.67 -13.19
CA ASP A 84 -20.87 14.13 -14.37
C ASP A 84 -19.96 13.24 -15.20
N LEU A 85 -18.68 13.64 -15.38
CA LEU A 85 -17.69 12.79 -16.04
C LEU A 85 -17.55 11.46 -15.29
N ILE A 86 -17.36 11.48 -13.97
CA ILE A 86 -17.17 10.27 -13.18
C ILE A 86 -18.42 9.38 -13.22
N LYS A 87 -19.63 9.95 -13.16
CA LYS A 87 -20.88 9.19 -13.29
C LYS A 87 -21.03 8.55 -14.67
N GLN A 88 -20.71 9.29 -15.74
CA GLN A 88 -20.76 8.77 -17.11
C GLN A 88 -19.72 7.66 -17.32
N THR A 89 -18.49 7.83 -16.82
CA THR A 89 -17.44 6.80 -16.84
C THR A 89 -17.87 5.56 -16.07
N ALA A 90 -18.47 5.70 -14.89
CA ALA A 90 -19.01 4.57 -14.13
C ALA A 90 -20.10 3.81 -14.93
N ASN A 91 -21.00 4.52 -15.61
CA ASN A 91 -21.99 3.90 -16.49
C ASN A 91 -21.33 3.21 -17.69
N ALA A 92 -20.32 3.83 -18.31
CA ALA A 92 -19.59 3.26 -19.44
C ALA A 92 -18.83 1.99 -19.03
N MET A 93 -18.22 1.96 -17.85
CA MET A 93 -17.55 0.77 -17.32
C MET A 93 -18.52 -0.43 -17.27
N VAL A 94 -19.77 -0.20 -16.84
CA VAL A 94 -20.83 -1.22 -16.81
C VAL A 94 -21.29 -1.60 -18.22
N SER A 95 -21.66 -0.62 -19.05
CA SER A 95 -22.26 -0.88 -20.38
C SER A 95 -21.29 -1.50 -21.37
N THR A 96 -19.99 -1.25 -21.22
CA THR A 96 -18.95 -1.86 -22.05
C THR A 96 -18.64 -3.31 -21.67
N GLY A 97 -19.06 -3.77 -20.48
CA GLY A 97 -18.76 -5.09 -19.93
C GLY A 97 -17.42 -5.20 -19.19
N LEU A 98 -16.65 -4.11 -19.09
CA LEU A 98 -15.36 -4.09 -18.42
C LEU A 98 -15.47 -4.42 -16.92
N VAL A 99 -16.61 -4.08 -16.28
CA VAL A 99 -16.88 -4.48 -14.89
C VAL A 99 -16.82 -6.00 -14.69
N ASP A 100 -17.29 -6.79 -15.64
CA ASP A 100 -17.33 -8.26 -15.55
C ASP A 100 -15.94 -8.89 -15.73
N LEU A 101 -15.05 -8.17 -16.41
CA LEU A 101 -13.64 -8.55 -16.59
C LEU A 101 -12.77 -8.21 -15.37
N GLY A 102 -13.27 -7.37 -14.45
CA GLY A 102 -12.61 -7.08 -13.18
C GLY A 102 -12.20 -5.61 -12.99
N TYR A 103 -12.44 -4.73 -13.96
CA TYR A 103 -12.23 -3.30 -13.78
C TYR A 103 -13.25 -2.73 -12.80
N LYS A 104 -12.86 -2.56 -11.53
CA LYS A 104 -13.76 -2.19 -10.42
C LYS A 104 -13.54 -0.81 -9.86
N TYR A 105 -12.34 -0.25 -9.98
CA TYR A 105 -12.02 1.06 -9.44
C TYR A 105 -12.29 2.18 -10.45
N ILE A 106 -13.00 3.22 -10.03
CA ILE A 106 -13.12 4.50 -10.73
C ILE A 106 -12.36 5.52 -9.90
N ASN A 107 -11.14 5.86 -10.32
CA ASN A 107 -10.24 6.71 -9.55
C ASN A 107 -10.28 8.14 -10.07
N ILE A 108 -10.63 9.07 -9.18
CA ILE A 108 -10.51 10.51 -9.41
C ILE A 108 -9.07 10.90 -9.12
N ASP A 109 -8.39 11.51 -10.10
CA ASP A 109 -7.04 12.05 -9.92
C ASP A 109 -7.08 13.49 -9.37
N ASP A 110 -6.01 14.27 -9.55
CA ASP A 110 -5.89 15.64 -9.03
C ASP A 110 -7.03 16.59 -9.48
N CYS A 111 -7.08 17.78 -8.87
CA CYS A 111 -7.96 18.91 -9.23
C CYS A 111 -9.45 18.72 -8.87
N TRP A 112 -9.80 17.75 -8.01
CA TRP A 112 -11.17 17.52 -7.53
C TRP A 112 -11.60 18.42 -6.36
N GLY A 113 -10.66 18.91 -5.57
CA GLY A 113 -10.91 19.71 -4.37
C GLY A 113 -10.93 21.22 -4.61
N GLU A 114 -11.48 21.95 -3.64
CA GLU A 114 -11.27 23.39 -3.53
C GLU A 114 -9.80 23.71 -3.21
N LEU A 115 -9.36 24.92 -3.56
CA LEU A 115 -7.97 25.36 -3.31
C LEU A 115 -7.63 25.40 -1.82
N ASN A 116 -8.63 25.66 -0.97
CA ASN A 116 -8.47 25.81 0.46
C ASN A 116 -9.32 24.80 1.22
N ARG A 117 -8.81 24.35 2.37
CA ARG A 117 -9.57 23.59 3.37
C ARG A 117 -10.69 24.46 3.97
N ASP A 118 -11.71 23.82 4.53
CA ASP A 118 -12.73 24.54 5.30
C ASP A 118 -12.17 25.12 6.62
N SER A 119 -13.00 25.85 7.36
CA SER A 119 -12.61 26.45 8.65
C SER A 119 -12.26 25.46 9.75
N LYS A 120 -12.54 24.16 9.55
CA LYS A 120 -12.18 23.06 10.44
C LYS A 120 -10.96 22.28 9.93
N GLY A 121 -10.34 22.71 8.83
CA GLY A 121 -9.20 22.06 8.22
C GLY A 121 -9.53 20.84 7.36
N ASN A 122 -10.80 20.59 7.02
CA ASN A 122 -11.16 19.46 6.15
C ASN A 122 -10.93 19.80 4.68
N LEU A 123 -10.57 18.79 3.89
CA LEU A 123 -10.67 18.87 2.43
C LEU A 123 -12.12 19.09 2.00
N VAL A 124 -12.31 19.91 0.96
CA VAL A 124 -13.63 20.26 0.43
C VAL A 124 -13.66 19.93 -1.06
N ALA A 125 -14.70 19.25 -1.51
CA ALA A 125 -14.90 18.98 -2.93
C ALA A 125 -15.19 20.29 -3.67
N LYS A 126 -14.65 20.47 -4.87
CA LYS A 126 -14.86 21.68 -5.66
C LYS A 126 -16.33 21.81 -6.06
N SER A 127 -17.05 22.76 -5.48
CA SER A 127 -18.50 22.89 -5.61
C SER A 127 -18.97 23.10 -7.06
N SER A 128 -18.15 23.72 -7.90
CA SER A 128 -18.46 23.96 -9.31
C SER A 128 -18.45 22.70 -10.18
N THR A 129 -17.66 21.68 -9.82
CA THR A 129 -17.48 20.45 -10.61
C THR A 129 -17.98 19.20 -9.88
N PHE A 130 -18.09 19.25 -8.55
CA PHE A 130 -18.62 18.19 -7.69
C PHE A 130 -19.72 18.74 -6.77
N PRO A 131 -20.84 19.27 -7.32
CA PRO A 131 -21.86 19.98 -6.56
C PRO A 131 -22.55 19.12 -5.50
N SER A 132 -22.64 17.81 -5.71
CA SER A 132 -23.24 16.88 -4.74
C SER A 132 -22.25 16.41 -3.65
N GLY A 133 -20.96 16.73 -3.78
CA GLY A 133 -19.89 16.26 -2.91
C GLY A 133 -19.46 14.81 -3.16
N ILE A 134 -18.27 14.45 -2.65
CA ILE A 134 -17.64 13.14 -2.92
C ILE A 134 -18.42 11.97 -2.33
N LYS A 135 -19.07 12.13 -1.16
CA LYS A 135 -19.88 11.05 -0.58
C LYS A 135 -21.02 10.62 -1.50
N ALA A 136 -21.79 11.58 -2.03
CA ALA A 136 -22.89 11.27 -2.94
C ALA A 136 -22.39 10.59 -4.23
N LEU A 137 -21.21 11.00 -4.71
CA LEU A 137 -20.55 10.37 -5.85
C LEU A 137 -20.09 8.94 -5.54
N ALA A 138 -19.54 8.69 -4.36
CA ALA A 138 -19.17 7.34 -3.90
C ALA A 138 -20.40 6.44 -3.83
N ASP A 139 -21.48 6.91 -3.22
CA ASP A 139 -22.74 6.16 -3.13
C ASP A 139 -23.28 5.82 -4.54
N TYR A 140 -23.18 6.75 -5.50
CA TYR A 140 -23.55 6.51 -6.89
C TYR A 140 -22.67 5.43 -7.54
N VAL A 141 -21.35 5.52 -7.41
CA VAL A 141 -20.41 4.52 -7.97
C VAL A 141 -20.62 3.15 -7.34
N HIS A 142 -20.83 3.08 -6.02
CA HIS A 142 -21.15 1.83 -5.32
C HIS A 142 -22.48 1.23 -5.78
N SER A 143 -23.49 2.05 -6.10
CA SER A 143 -24.77 1.55 -6.66
C SER A 143 -24.61 0.83 -8.01
N LYS A 144 -23.49 1.03 -8.70
CA LYS A 144 -23.11 0.37 -9.95
C LYS A 144 -22.26 -0.89 -9.74
N GLY A 145 -22.02 -1.29 -8.49
CA GLY A 145 -21.13 -2.40 -8.15
C GLY A 145 -19.64 -2.10 -8.38
N LEU A 146 -19.30 -0.81 -8.45
CA LEU A 146 -17.94 -0.29 -8.60
C LEU A 146 -17.42 0.25 -7.26
N LYS A 147 -16.14 0.66 -7.24
CA LYS A 147 -15.44 1.26 -6.11
C LYS A 147 -14.93 2.64 -6.52
N LEU A 148 -14.97 3.62 -5.62
CA LEU A 148 -14.49 4.97 -5.89
C LEU A 148 -13.10 5.19 -5.28
N GLY A 149 -12.16 5.63 -6.10
CA GLY A 149 -10.86 6.11 -5.66
C GLY A 149 -10.75 7.63 -5.67
N ILE A 150 -9.86 8.14 -4.84
CA ILE A 150 -9.52 9.56 -4.75
C ILE A 150 -8.01 9.75 -4.78
N TYR A 151 -7.60 11.00 -4.91
CA TYR A 151 -6.22 11.42 -4.96
C TYR A 151 -5.92 12.45 -3.85
N SER A 152 -4.71 12.36 -3.29
CA SER A 152 -4.09 13.41 -2.49
C SER A 152 -2.57 13.34 -2.65
N ASP A 153 -1.84 14.16 -1.93
CA ASP A 153 -0.39 14.28 -1.96
C ASP A 153 0.22 14.14 -0.55
N ALA A 154 1.37 13.46 -0.44
CA ALA A 154 2.26 13.46 0.70
C ALA A 154 3.08 14.77 0.80
N GLY A 155 2.41 15.90 0.62
CA GLY A 155 2.97 17.25 0.57
C GLY A 155 1.93 18.31 0.95
N ASN A 156 2.31 19.59 0.89
CA ASN A 156 1.44 20.70 1.30
C ASN A 156 0.34 20.98 0.26
N GLN A 157 0.64 20.81 -1.02
CA GLN A 157 -0.30 20.96 -2.14
C GLN A 157 -0.10 19.78 -3.10
N THR A 158 -1.14 19.48 -3.87
CA THR A 158 -1.03 18.50 -4.94
C THR A 158 -0.15 18.99 -6.09
N CYS A 159 0.27 18.09 -6.97
CA CYS A 159 1.14 18.42 -8.11
C CYS A 159 0.59 19.52 -9.02
N SER A 160 -0.73 19.59 -9.24
CA SER A 160 -1.36 20.69 -10.00
C SER A 160 -1.38 22.02 -9.27
N LYS A 161 -1.13 22.02 -7.95
CA LYS A 161 -1.25 23.15 -7.02
C LYS A 161 -2.66 23.74 -6.93
N LYS A 162 -3.68 22.98 -7.35
CA LYS A 162 -5.09 23.43 -7.37
C LYS A 162 -5.88 23.03 -6.13
N MET A 163 -5.31 22.18 -5.28
CA MET A 163 -5.93 21.77 -4.01
C MET A 163 -4.85 21.43 -2.96
N PRO A 164 -5.21 21.39 -1.66
CA PRO A 164 -4.30 21.01 -0.60
C PRO A 164 -3.85 19.55 -0.72
N GLY A 165 -2.59 19.28 -0.35
CA GLY A 165 -2.13 17.93 -0.03
C GLY A 165 -2.46 17.57 1.41
N SER A 166 -2.03 16.39 1.86
CA SER A 166 -2.39 15.84 3.17
C SER A 166 -1.24 15.78 4.17
N LEU A 167 -0.06 16.31 3.86
CA LEU A 167 1.07 16.32 4.80
C LEU A 167 0.70 17.06 6.09
N GLY A 168 0.82 16.38 7.23
CA GLY A 168 0.40 16.88 8.54
C GLY A 168 -1.11 16.84 8.83
N HIS A 169 -1.92 16.40 7.86
CA HIS A 169 -3.39 16.24 7.98
C HIS A 169 -3.85 14.79 7.78
N GLU A 170 -2.93 13.82 7.80
CA GLU A 170 -3.17 12.44 7.38
C GLU A 170 -4.33 11.78 8.15
N VAL A 171 -4.36 11.94 9.48
CA VAL A 171 -5.42 11.38 10.33
C VAL A 171 -6.78 12.00 10.04
N GLN A 172 -6.83 13.30 9.77
CA GLN A 172 -8.07 14.01 9.46
C GLN A 172 -8.59 13.65 8.07
N ASP A 173 -7.69 13.61 7.08
CA ASP A 173 -8.03 13.33 5.70
C ASP A 173 -8.41 11.85 5.51
N ALA A 174 -7.70 10.91 6.13
CA ALA A 174 -8.08 9.51 6.12
C ALA A 174 -9.48 9.26 6.70
N LYS A 175 -9.84 9.94 7.80
CA LYS A 175 -11.20 9.90 8.35
C LYS A 175 -12.23 10.52 7.40
N THR A 176 -11.87 11.60 6.74
CA THR A 176 -12.73 12.26 5.73
C THR A 176 -12.99 11.31 4.57
N PHE A 177 -11.96 10.70 3.99
CA PHE A 177 -12.08 9.72 2.91
C PHE A 177 -12.93 8.51 3.33
N ALA A 178 -12.71 7.97 4.53
CA ALA A 178 -13.52 6.88 5.06
C ALA A 178 -14.99 7.28 5.23
N SER A 179 -15.27 8.48 5.74
CA SER A 179 -16.64 9.01 5.91
C SER A 179 -17.37 9.22 4.58
N TRP A 180 -16.62 9.53 3.52
CA TRP A 180 -17.12 9.65 2.16
C TRP A 180 -17.29 8.30 1.46
N GLY A 181 -16.78 7.21 2.02
CA GLY A 181 -16.89 5.88 1.40
C GLY A 181 -15.84 5.62 0.32
N ILE A 182 -14.70 6.31 0.34
CA ILE A 182 -13.59 6.05 -0.59
C ILE A 182 -13.03 4.64 -0.39
N ASP A 183 -12.64 3.99 -1.47
CA ASP A 183 -12.11 2.62 -1.52
C ASP A 183 -10.64 2.53 -1.91
N TYR A 184 -10.10 3.60 -2.50
CA TYR A 184 -8.74 3.66 -3.05
C TYR A 184 -8.18 5.08 -2.86
N LEU A 185 -6.93 5.21 -2.43
CA LEU A 185 -6.18 6.46 -2.39
C LEU A 185 -4.92 6.34 -3.24
N LYS A 186 -4.81 7.15 -4.30
CA LYS A 186 -3.52 7.49 -4.92
C LYS A 186 -2.91 8.63 -4.11
N TYR A 187 -1.65 8.47 -3.70
CA TYR A 187 -0.99 9.41 -2.80
C TYR A 187 0.36 9.83 -3.36
N ASP A 188 0.43 11.08 -3.81
CA ASP A 188 1.51 11.65 -4.61
C ASP A 188 2.64 12.23 -3.76
N ASN A 189 3.62 12.87 -4.41
CA ASN A 189 4.89 13.24 -3.79
C ASN A 189 5.37 14.67 -4.09
N CYS A 190 4.51 15.57 -4.59
CA CYS A 190 4.85 16.96 -4.82
C CYS A 190 4.88 17.77 -3.51
N GLU A 191 5.50 18.96 -3.51
CA GLU A 191 5.48 19.91 -2.36
C GLU A 191 5.75 19.27 -0.98
N ASN A 192 6.67 18.29 -0.97
CA ASN A 192 6.89 17.35 0.14
C ASN A 192 7.83 17.87 1.24
N ASN A 193 8.17 19.16 1.22
CA ASN A 193 9.11 19.83 2.12
C ASN A 193 10.52 19.17 2.19
N ASN A 194 10.93 18.43 1.15
CA ASN A 194 12.16 17.62 1.13
C ASN A 194 12.25 16.57 2.25
N ILE A 195 11.10 16.13 2.78
CA ILE A 195 11.04 15.06 3.77
C ILE A 195 11.08 13.72 3.02
N ASP A 196 11.83 12.75 3.55
CA ASP A 196 11.99 11.43 2.94
C ASP A 196 10.61 10.72 2.78
N PRO A 197 10.31 10.09 1.63
CA PRO A 197 9.08 9.31 1.46
C PRO A 197 8.92 8.19 2.50
N LYS A 198 10.01 7.58 2.98
CA LYS A 198 10.01 6.57 4.05
C LYS A 198 9.54 7.14 5.40
N GLU A 199 9.51 8.46 5.57
CA GLU A 199 8.94 9.11 6.75
C GLU A 199 7.47 9.51 6.51
N ARG A 200 7.13 10.08 5.34
CA ARG A 200 5.79 10.62 5.07
C ARG A 200 4.73 9.56 4.77
N TYR A 201 5.06 8.57 3.94
CA TYR A 201 4.07 7.58 3.50
C TYR A 201 3.54 6.67 4.63
N PRO A 202 4.36 6.22 5.60
CA PRO A 202 3.86 5.47 6.75
C PRO A 202 2.79 6.21 7.57
N ALA A 203 2.87 7.55 7.68
CA ALA A 203 1.87 8.33 8.42
C ALA A 203 0.47 8.21 7.81
N MET A 204 0.36 8.33 6.48
CA MET A 204 -0.91 8.11 5.77
C MET A 204 -1.35 6.64 5.82
N SER A 205 -0.44 5.69 5.68
CA SER A 205 -0.76 4.26 5.83
C SER A 205 -1.42 3.95 7.18
N GLU A 206 -0.80 4.41 8.27
CA GLU A 206 -1.33 4.23 9.62
C GLU A 206 -2.68 4.94 9.81
N ALA A 207 -2.83 6.14 9.26
CA ALA A 207 -4.09 6.88 9.30
C ALA A 207 -5.22 6.14 8.57
N LEU A 208 -4.95 5.57 7.39
CA LEU A 208 -5.92 4.77 6.63
C LEU A 208 -6.33 3.49 7.37
N LEU A 209 -5.37 2.76 7.95
CA LEU A 209 -5.64 1.57 8.77
C LEU A 209 -6.55 1.89 9.97
N LYS A 210 -6.41 3.08 10.56
CA LYS A 210 -7.20 3.54 11.71
C LYS A 210 -8.49 4.27 11.33
N SER A 211 -8.76 4.47 10.03
CA SER A 211 -9.89 5.25 9.55
C SER A 211 -11.24 4.55 9.76
N GLY A 212 -11.24 3.23 9.97
CA GLY A 212 -12.45 2.40 10.10
C GLY A 212 -13.03 1.90 8.77
N ARG A 213 -12.38 2.20 7.64
CA ARG A 213 -12.74 1.67 6.31
C ARG A 213 -11.49 1.13 5.61
N PRO A 214 -11.52 -0.09 5.03
CA PRO A 214 -10.44 -0.57 4.17
C PRO A 214 -10.32 0.30 2.90
N ILE A 215 -9.16 0.91 2.71
CA ILE A 215 -8.84 1.76 1.55
C ILE A 215 -7.56 1.21 0.91
N PHE A 216 -7.59 0.90 -0.38
CA PHE A 216 -6.41 0.49 -1.13
C PHE A 216 -5.44 1.67 -1.19
N PHE A 217 -4.19 1.47 -0.79
CA PHE A 217 -3.21 2.55 -0.71
C PHE A 217 -2.15 2.44 -1.80
N SER A 218 -2.15 3.40 -2.73
CA SER A 218 -1.27 3.45 -3.90
C SER A 218 -0.28 4.60 -3.76
N LEU A 219 1.00 4.27 -3.59
CA LEU A 219 2.07 5.24 -3.44
C LEU A 219 2.50 5.76 -4.81
N CYS A 220 2.69 7.07 -4.93
CA CYS A 220 3.08 7.76 -6.16
C CYS A 220 4.26 8.71 -5.88
N GLU A 221 5.39 8.13 -5.50
CA GLU A 221 6.69 8.78 -5.26
C GLU A 221 7.71 8.59 -6.41
N TRP A 222 7.24 8.01 -7.52
CA TRP A 222 7.95 7.91 -8.80
C TRP A 222 9.24 7.07 -8.79
N GLY A 223 9.35 6.09 -7.89
CA GLY A 223 10.56 5.30 -7.70
C GLY A 223 11.60 5.96 -6.77
N SER A 224 11.25 7.08 -6.13
CA SER A 224 12.15 7.79 -5.22
C SER A 224 12.47 6.91 -4.00
N GLU A 225 13.76 6.81 -3.68
CA GLU A 225 14.24 5.99 -2.55
C GLU A 225 13.92 4.49 -2.67
N ASP A 226 13.85 3.97 -3.90
CA ASP A 226 13.67 2.55 -4.25
C ASP A 226 12.48 1.88 -3.52
N PRO A 227 11.23 2.31 -3.79
CA PRO A 227 10.02 1.90 -3.06
C PRO A 227 9.80 0.39 -3.02
N ALA A 228 10.22 -0.34 -4.05
CA ALA A 228 10.13 -1.80 -4.09
C ALA A 228 10.76 -2.47 -2.84
N THR A 229 11.74 -1.82 -2.22
CA THR A 229 12.46 -2.35 -1.05
C THR A 229 11.75 -2.12 0.29
N TRP A 230 10.76 -1.21 0.36
CA TRP A 230 10.12 -0.81 1.63
C TRP A 230 8.60 -0.61 1.55
N ALA A 231 8.04 -0.20 0.41
CA ALA A 231 6.64 0.21 0.28
C ALA A 231 5.64 -0.94 0.50
N LYS A 232 6.05 -2.21 0.40
CA LYS A 232 5.19 -3.38 0.66
C LYS A 232 4.66 -3.47 2.09
N SER A 233 5.36 -2.89 3.07
CA SER A 233 4.87 -2.78 4.44
C SER A 233 4.00 -1.54 4.68
N VAL A 234 3.87 -0.67 3.67
CA VAL A 234 3.25 0.65 3.78
C VAL A 234 1.97 0.73 2.95
N GLY A 235 1.96 0.25 1.71
CA GLY A 235 0.81 0.30 0.79
C GLY A 235 0.64 -0.96 -0.04
N ASN A 236 -0.34 -0.92 -0.94
CA ASN A 236 -0.74 -2.02 -1.81
C ASN A 236 -0.12 -1.96 -3.21
N SER A 237 0.31 -0.77 -3.65
CA SER A 237 1.15 -0.58 -4.82
C SER A 237 2.03 0.65 -4.66
N TRP A 238 3.09 0.74 -5.47
CA TRP A 238 3.99 1.89 -5.49
C TRP A 238 4.52 2.15 -6.90
N ARG A 239 4.50 3.41 -7.31
CA ARG A 239 5.06 3.84 -8.59
C ARG A 239 6.56 3.57 -8.61
N THR A 240 7.06 3.01 -9.70
CA THR A 240 8.51 2.70 -9.82
C THR A 240 9.29 3.68 -10.66
N THR A 241 8.59 4.64 -11.27
CA THR A 241 9.11 5.54 -12.30
C THR A 241 8.38 6.88 -12.28
N GLY A 242 8.97 7.90 -12.91
CA GLY A 242 8.23 9.09 -13.35
C GLY A 242 7.11 8.75 -14.33
N ASP A 243 6.29 9.75 -14.64
CA ASP A 243 5.03 9.56 -15.37
C ASP A 243 5.24 8.97 -16.77
N ILE A 244 4.28 8.11 -17.15
CA ILE A 244 4.13 7.66 -18.53
C ILE A 244 3.61 8.80 -19.41
N GLN A 245 3.82 8.66 -20.71
CA GLN A 245 3.21 9.49 -21.74
C GLN A 245 2.74 8.56 -22.84
N ASP A 246 1.72 8.96 -23.58
CA ASP A 246 1.20 8.23 -24.73
C ASP A 246 2.14 8.28 -25.94
N LYS A 247 3.32 7.67 -25.79
CA LYS A 247 4.41 7.57 -26.76
C LYS A 247 5.17 6.27 -26.49
N TRP A 248 5.56 5.57 -27.56
CA TRP A 248 6.30 4.31 -27.47
C TRP A 248 7.53 4.39 -26.56
N ASP A 249 8.39 5.39 -26.76
CA ASP A 249 9.63 5.54 -25.99
C ASP A 249 9.37 5.74 -24.49
N SER A 250 8.29 6.45 -24.15
CA SER A 250 7.90 6.60 -22.76
C SER A 250 7.47 5.25 -22.19
N MET A 251 6.51 4.58 -22.84
CA MET A 251 5.98 3.28 -22.44
C MET A 251 7.08 2.24 -22.25
N ILE A 252 7.95 2.03 -23.24
CA ILE A 252 9.00 1.00 -23.16
C ILE A 252 10.02 1.34 -22.05
N SER A 253 10.36 2.62 -21.87
CA SER A 253 11.26 3.02 -20.79
C SER A 253 10.67 2.77 -19.40
N ARG A 254 9.35 2.92 -19.21
CA ARG A 254 8.69 2.57 -17.94
C ARG A 254 8.77 1.07 -17.68
N ALA A 255 8.53 0.25 -18.70
CA ALA A 255 8.65 -1.20 -18.61
C ALA A 255 10.07 -1.63 -18.22
N ASP A 256 11.10 -1.09 -18.88
CA ASP A 256 12.50 -1.42 -18.61
C ASP A 256 12.94 -1.01 -17.19
N LEU A 257 12.58 0.19 -16.76
CA LEU A 257 12.90 0.69 -15.41
C LEU A 257 12.18 -0.10 -14.31
N ASN A 258 10.96 -0.59 -14.58
CA ASN A 258 10.20 -1.42 -13.66
C ASN A 258 10.74 -2.85 -13.55
N ASN A 259 11.29 -3.40 -14.64
CA ASN A 259 11.70 -4.80 -14.74
C ASN A 259 12.68 -5.24 -13.62
N LYS A 260 13.62 -4.38 -13.21
CA LYS A 260 14.58 -4.69 -12.13
C LYS A 260 13.93 -4.98 -10.77
N TRP A 261 12.68 -4.55 -10.57
CA TRP A 261 11.95 -4.68 -9.32
C TRP A 261 11.04 -5.91 -9.25
N ALA A 262 10.98 -6.73 -10.29
CA ALA A 262 10.02 -7.83 -10.41
C ALA A 262 9.98 -8.78 -9.19
N SER A 263 11.13 -9.04 -8.55
CA SER A 263 11.24 -9.94 -7.41
C SER A 263 10.61 -9.42 -6.11
N TYR A 264 10.27 -8.13 -6.03
CA TYR A 264 9.65 -7.50 -4.85
C TYR A 264 8.12 -7.51 -4.89
N ALA A 265 7.54 -7.57 -6.10
CA ALA A 265 6.09 -7.59 -6.29
C ALA A 265 5.48 -8.95 -5.90
N GLY A 266 4.24 -8.91 -5.41
CA GLY A 266 3.45 -10.10 -5.12
C GLY A 266 2.16 -9.76 -4.39
N PRO A 267 1.38 -10.77 -3.95
CA PRO A 267 0.13 -10.53 -3.24
C PRO A 267 0.29 -9.52 -2.10
N GLY A 268 -0.60 -8.52 -2.09
CA GLY A 268 -0.62 -7.41 -1.15
C GLY A 268 0.24 -6.20 -1.53
N GLY A 269 1.17 -6.31 -2.50
CA GLY A 269 2.09 -5.22 -2.86
C GLY A 269 2.67 -5.34 -4.28
N TRP A 270 2.32 -4.41 -5.16
CA TRP A 270 2.66 -4.45 -6.59
C TRP A 270 3.50 -3.25 -7.03
N ASN A 271 4.49 -3.52 -7.89
CA ASN A 271 5.15 -2.43 -8.61
C ASN A 271 4.17 -1.80 -9.61
N ASP A 272 4.17 -0.48 -9.69
CA ASP A 272 3.31 0.30 -10.56
C ASP A 272 4.15 1.07 -11.60
N PRO A 273 4.25 0.56 -12.85
CA PRO A 273 4.89 1.26 -13.96
C PRO A 273 4.01 2.38 -14.57
N ASP A 274 2.96 2.81 -13.86
CA ASP A 274 1.99 3.86 -14.21
C ASP A 274 0.76 3.39 -15.01
N MET A 275 -0.20 4.29 -15.20
CA MET A 275 -1.49 4.06 -15.84
C MET A 275 -1.37 3.64 -17.32
N LEU A 276 -2.39 2.94 -17.84
CA LEU A 276 -2.45 2.51 -19.24
C LEU A 276 -2.77 3.69 -20.16
N GLU A 277 -2.04 3.77 -21.28
CA GLU A 277 -2.27 4.78 -22.35
C GLU A 277 -3.13 4.23 -23.49
N VAL A 278 -3.55 2.97 -23.39
CA VAL A 278 -4.33 2.26 -24.42
C VAL A 278 -5.57 3.07 -24.82
N GLY A 279 -5.58 3.57 -26.06
CA GLY A 279 -6.68 4.32 -26.64
C GLY A 279 -6.59 5.85 -26.55
N ASN A 280 -5.45 6.42 -26.14
CA ASN A 280 -5.27 7.88 -26.07
C ASN A 280 -4.82 8.54 -27.40
N GLY A 281 -4.42 7.73 -28.37
CA GLY A 281 -4.19 8.11 -29.78
C GLY A 281 -2.74 8.41 -30.19
N GLY A 282 -1.79 8.38 -29.25
CA GLY A 282 -0.38 8.68 -29.46
C GLY A 282 0.50 7.49 -29.85
N MET A 283 0.03 6.26 -29.63
CA MET A 283 0.66 5.02 -30.09
C MET A 283 -0.19 4.27 -31.13
N THR A 284 0.45 3.41 -31.91
CA THR A 284 -0.19 2.47 -32.84
C THR A 284 -0.88 1.32 -32.09
N THR A 285 -1.77 0.60 -32.79
CA THR A 285 -2.44 -0.59 -32.24
C THR A 285 -1.45 -1.64 -31.74
N GLU A 286 -0.36 -1.87 -32.47
CA GLU A 286 0.68 -2.84 -32.13
C GLU A 286 1.43 -2.44 -30.86
N GLU A 287 1.71 -1.15 -30.73
CA GLU A 287 2.36 -0.59 -29.54
C GLU A 287 1.43 -0.66 -28.31
N TYR A 288 0.14 -0.37 -28.46
CA TYR A 288 -0.83 -0.58 -27.38
C TYR A 288 -1.00 -2.05 -27.00
N ARG A 289 -0.96 -2.95 -27.98
CA ARG A 289 -1.01 -4.39 -27.72
C ARG A 289 0.19 -4.84 -26.90
N ALA A 290 1.39 -4.35 -27.23
CA ALA A 290 2.60 -4.60 -26.46
C ALA A 290 2.50 -4.00 -25.05
N HIS A 291 2.08 -2.73 -24.94
CA HIS A 291 1.85 -2.02 -23.67
C HIS A 291 0.98 -2.83 -22.72
N PHE A 292 -0.25 -3.17 -23.15
CA PHE A 292 -1.20 -3.90 -22.32
C PHE A 292 -0.67 -5.28 -21.91
N SER A 293 -0.01 -5.99 -22.83
CA SER A 293 0.55 -7.32 -22.57
C SER A 293 1.70 -7.28 -21.57
N ILE A 294 2.60 -6.29 -21.67
CA ILE A 294 3.74 -6.13 -20.77
C ILE A 294 3.26 -5.75 -19.37
N TRP A 295 2.33 -4.81 -19.24
CA TRP A 295 1.73 -4.44 -17.95
C TRP A 295 1.05 -5.64 -17.29
N ALA A 296 0.32 -6.42 -18.09
CA ALA A 296 -0.33 -7.61 -17.60
C ALA A 296 0.68 -8.64 -17.07
N LEU A 297 1.71 -8.95 -17.87
CA LEU A 297 2.78 -9.89 -17.51
C LEU A 297 3.55 -9.45 -16.26
N ALA A 298 3.87 -8.16 -16.16
CA ALA A 298 4.61 -7.57 -15.05
C ALA A 298 3.80 -7.45 -13.75
N LYS A 299 2.53 -7.91 -13.74
CA LYS A 299 1.61 -7.77 -12.61
C LYS A 299 1.39 -6.31 -12.18
N ALA A 300 1.44 -5.39 -13.14
CA ALA A 300 1.14 -3.98 -12.90
C ALA A 300 -0.36 -3.80 -12.58
N PRO A 301 -0.72 -2.73 -11.84
CA PRO A 301 -2.06 -2.17 -11.91
C PRO A 301 -2.53 -1.99 -13.36
N LEU A 302 -3.75 -2.42 -13.67
CA LEU A 302 -4.38 -2.17 -14.97
C LEU A 302 -5.41 -1.06 -14.82
N LEU A 303 -4.92 0.17 -14.71
CA LEU A 303 -5.75 1.38 -14.63
C LEU A 303 -5.87 1.99 -16.03
N ILE A 304 -7.05 1.89 -16.63
CA ILE A 304 -7.35 2.49 -17.95
C ILE A 304 -7.24 4.01 -17.85
N GLY A 305 -6.50 4.64 -18.77
CA GLY A 305 -6.30 6.08 -18.81
C GLY A 305 -7.01 6.82 -19.96
N CYS A 306 -7.80 6.14 -20.81
CA CYS A 306 -8.53 6.76 -21.93
C CYS A 306 -10.00 7.06 -21.63
N ASP A 307 -10.68 7.77 -22.53
CA ASP A 307 -12.13 8.00 -22.42
C ASP A 307 -12.93 6.75 -22.82
N ILE A 308 -13.31 5.95 -21.82
CA ILE A 308 -14.08 4.72 -22.04
C ILE A 308 -15.53 4.96 -22.47
N ARG A 309 -16.02 6.20 -22.48
CA ARG A 309 -17.36 6.54 -22.97
C ARG A 309 -17.42 6.51 -24.50
N ALA A 310 -16.27 6.58 -25.16
CA ALA A 310 -16.12 6.66 -26.61
C ALA A 310 -15.07 5.65 -27.15
N LEU A 311 -15.06 4.43 -26.61
CA LEU A 311 -14.14 3.38 -27.09
C LEU A 311 -14.42 3.00 -28.54
N ASP A 312 -13.38 3.03 -29.37
CA ASP A 312 -13.37 2.31 -30.63
C ASP A 312 -13.26 0.79 -30.40
N ASN A 313 -13.58 0.01 -31.43
CA ASN A 313 -13.59 -1.45 -31.35
C ASN A 313 -12.23 -2.05 -31.03
N THR A 314 -11.15 -1.49 -31.57
CA THR A 314 -9.77 -1.97 -31.39
C THR A 314 -9.33 -1.76 -29.94
N THR A 315 -9.54 -0.56 -29.41
CA THR A 315 -9.26 -0.22 -28.01
C THR A 315 -10.08 -1.10 -27.07
N LYS A 316 -11.37 -1.30 -27.36
CA LYS A 316 -12.22 -2.20 -26.58
C LYS A 316 -11.71 -3.63 -26.60
N GLU A 317 -11.30 -4.16 -27.75
CA GLU A 317 -10.76 -5.52 -27.88
C GLU A 317 -9.50 -5.72 -27.02
N LEU A 318 -8.57 -4.76 -27.07
CA LEU A 318 -7.35 -4.82 -26.25
C LEU A 318 -7.67 -4.83 -24.75
N LEU A 319 -8.47 -3.86 -24.29
CA LEU A 319 -8.85 -3.73 -22.88
C LEU A 319 -9.76 -4.88 -22.39
N SER A 320 -10.44 -5.57 -23.31
CA SER A 320 -11.35 -6.67 -22.98
C SER A 320 -10.73 -8.05 -23.12
N ASN A 321 -9.43 -8.15 -23.40
CA ASN A 321 -8.76 -9.44 -23.60
C ASN A 321 -8.66 -10.22 -22.29
N SER A 322 -9.63 -11.12 -22.07
CA SER A 322 -9.75 -11.90 -20.84
C SER A 322 -8.58 -12.85 -20.57
N GLU A 323 -7.85 -13.28 -21.60
CA GLU A 323 -6.68 -14.16 -21.45
C GLU A 323 -5.48 -13.38 -20.91
N VAL A 324 -5.21 -12.20 -21.46
CA VAL A 324 -4.16 -11.30 -20.97
C VAL A 324 -4.48 -10.82 -19.55
N ILE A 325 -5.74 -10.48 -19.27
CA ILE A 325 -6.19 -10.14 -17.91
C ILE A 325 -6.00 -11.32 -16.95
N ALA A 326 -6.27 -12.57 -17.37
CA ALA A 326 -6.06 -13.73 -16.54
C ALA A 326 -4.58 -13.93 -16.18
N VAL A 327 -3.66 -13.63 -17.10
CA VAL A 327 -2.21 -13.58 -16.82
C VAL A 327 -1.95 -12.57 -15.71
N ASN A 328 -2.43 -11.32 -15.81
CA ASN A 328 -2.24 -10.31 -14.76
C ASN A 328 -2.83 -10.73 -13.40
N GLN A 329 -4.07 -11.20 -13.40
CA GLN A 329 -4.81 -11.54 -12.19
C GLN A 329 -4.39 -12.89 -11.59
N GLY A 330 -3.47 -13.63 -12.20
CA GLY A 330 -3.00 -14.92 -11.69
C GLY A 330 -4.12 -15.98 -11.64
N ARG A 331 -5.18 -15.78 -12.43
CA ARG A 331 -6.30 -16.72 -12.54
C ARG A 331 -5.89 -17.82 -13.52
N ASN A 332 -5.08 -18.77 -13.07
CA ASN A 332 -4.79 -19.96 -13.87
C ASN A 332 -6.07 -20.79 -14.05
N LYS A 333 -6.77 -20.56 -15.15
CA LYS A 333 -7.53 -21.60 -15.87
C LYS A 333 -6.62 -22.44 -16.78
N LEU A 334 -5.32 -22.46 -16.55
CA LEU A 334 -4.45 -23.50 -17.10
C LEU A 334 -4.71 -24.80 -16.31
N LYS A 335 -5.83 -25.46 -16.64
CA LYS A 335 -5.88 -26.91 -16.54
C LYS A 335 -4.85 -27.40 -17.54
N ILE A 336 -3.68 -27.79 -17.04
CA ILE A 336 -2.76 -28.63 -17.79
C ILE A 336 -3.57 -29.89 -18.14
N LEU A 337 -3.87 -30.07 -19.43
CA LEU A 337 -4.53 -31.25 -19.97
C LEU A 337 -3.68 -32.49 -19.77
#